data_AF-A0A1M6USH9-F1
#
_entry.id   AF-A0A1M6USH9-F1
#
_cell.length_a   1.000
_cell.length_b   1.000
_cell.length_c   1.000
_cell.angle_alpha   90.00
_cell.angle_beta   90.00
_cell.angle_gamma   90.00
#
_symmetry.space_group_name_H-M   'P 1'
#
loop_
_entity.id
_entity.type
_entity.pdbx_description
1 polymer ?
#
loop_
_entity_poly.entity_id
_entity_poly.type
_entity_poly.pdbx_seq_one_letter_code
_entity_poly.pdbx_strand_id
1 'polypeptide(L)'
;MATLTPYQRQFRTRMKRAIRLRASADAKARRYTQKLADAIGAAEDAATQMNELNQLYNVDVSTYTLLTQALHANSGQEVLLDHLAQSTPGEELVIFNQIPNGNGGLPLPSNPLFGEAVATPPIVQQPDMAQSAAASPPQIIEREQVDS
;
A
#
# COMPACT_ATOMS: atom_id res chain seq x y z
N MET A 1 9.88 -39.43 -10.97
CA MET A 1 9.06 -38.21 -10.78
C MET A 1 9.38 -37.26 -11.92
N ALA A 2 8.38 -36.73 -12.63
CA ALA A 2 8.63 -35.80 -13.74
C ALA A 2 9.25 -34.49 -13.21
N THR A 3 10.40 -34.10 -13.77
CA THR A 3 11.12 -32.88 -13.39
C THR A 3 10.37 -31.66 -13.90
N LEU A 4 9.99 -30.75 -13.00
CA LEU A 4 9.32 -29.49 -13.37
C LEU A 4 10.21 -28.63 -14.26
N THR A 5 9.64 -28.06 -15.32
CA THR A 5 10.36 -27.12 -16.18
C THR A 5 10.68 -25.83 -15.41
N PRO A 6 11.72 -25.06 -15.81
CA PRO A 6 11.99 -23.73 -15.28
C PRO A 6 10.75 -22.83 -15.26
N TYR A 7 9.95 -22.85 -16.33
CA TYR A 7 8.66 -22.17 -16.43
C TYR A 7 7.70 -22.55 -15.28
N GLN A 8 7.45 -23.85 -15.10
CA GLN A 8 6.53 -24.34 -14.06
C GLN A 8 7.02 -23.99 -12.64
N ARG A 9 8.34 -24.04 -12.40
CA ARG A 9 8.94 -23.63 -11.12
C ARG A 9 8.76 -22.13 -10.87
N GLN A 10 8.98 -21.30 -11.89
CA GLN A 10 8.80 -19.86 -11.79
C GLN A 10 7.33 -19.52 -11.53
N PHE A 11 6.38 -20.12 -12.25
CA PHE A 11 4.95 -19.92 -11.99
C PHE A 11 4.60 -20.26 -10.54
N ARG A 12 4.99 -21.45 -10.05
CA ARG A 12 4.65 -21.89 -8.68
C ARG A 12 5.17 -20.89 -7.64
N THR A 13 6.36 -20.35 -7.86
CA THR A 13 6.98 -19.36 -6.98
C THR A 13 6.19 -18.04 -6.99
N ARG A 14 5.88 -17.51 -8.18
CA ARG A 14 5.11 -16.28 -8.35
C ARG A 14 3.71 -16.39 -7.75
N MET A 15 3.02 -17.49 -8.03
CA MET A 15 1.68 -17.75 -7.51
C MET A 15 1.67 -17.89 -5.99
N LYS A 16 2.61 -18.66 -5.42
CA LYS A 16 2.75 -18.79 -3.95
C LYS A 16 2.97 -17.43 -3.28
N ARG A 17 3.75 -16.54 -3.91
CA ARG A 17 3.96 -15.18 -3.41
C ARG A 17 2.71 -14.33 -3.48
N ALA A 18 1.97 -14.37 -4.60
CA ALA A 18 0.73 -13.63 -4.76
C ALA A 18 -0.32 -14.04 -3.72
N ILE A 19 -0.49 -15.35 -3.48
CA ILE A 19 -1.41 -15.88 -2.46
C ILE A 19 -1.02 -15.39 -1.07
N ARG A 20 0.28 -15.43 -0.72
CA ARG A 20 0.76 -14.91 0.57
C ARG A 20 0.50 -13.41 0.73
N LEU A 21 0.68 -12.64 -0.34
CA LEU A 21 0.42 -11.20 -0.31
C LEU A 21 -1.06 -10.92 -0.05
N ARG A 22 -1.95 -11.61 -0.77
CA ARG A 22 -3.40 -11.54 -0.56
C ARG A 22 -3.78 -11.89 0.88
N ALA A 23 -3.32 -13.03 1.39
CA ALA A 23 -3.59 -13.46 2.74
C ALA A 23 -3.07 -12.47 3.80
N SER A 24 -1.89 -11.89 3.59
CA SER A 24 -1.36 -10.87 4.49
C SER A 24 -2.18 -9.57 4.45
N ALA A 25 -2.68 -9.18 3.28
CA ALA A 25 -3.54 -8.00 3.15
C ALA A 25 -4.89 -8.22 3.85
N ASP A 26 -5.50 -9.39 3.67
CA ASP A 26 -6.73 -9.77 4.37
C ASP A 26 -6.56 -9.75 5.90
N ALA A 27 -5.49 -10.36 6.41
CA ALA A 27 -5.19 -10.35 7.84
C ALA A 27 -5.04 -8.92 8.40
N LYS A 28 -4.43 -8.01 7.63
CA LYS A 28 -4.33 -6.60 8.02
C LYS A 28 -5.67 -5.90 8.00
N ALA A 29 -6.47 -6.12 6.95
CA ALA A 29 -7.81 -5.56 6.83
C ALA A 29 -8.66 -5.96 8.04
N ARG A 30 -8.72 -7.25 8.38
CA ARG A 30 -9.44 -7.76 9.56
C ARG A 30 -9.01 -7.06 10.85
N ARG A 31 -7.70 -6.97 11.08
CA ARG A 31 -7.16 -6.32 12.28
C ARG A 31 -7.54 -4.84 12.36
N TYR A 32 -7.51 -4.12 11.24
CA TYR A 32 -7.87 -2.70 11.23
C TYR A 32 -9.37 -2.48 11.33
N THR A 33 -10.19 -3.33 10.71
CA THR A 33 -11.64 -3.31 10.87
C THR A 33 -12.03 -3.52 12.33
N GLN A 34 -11.42 -4.48 13.03
CA GLN A 34 -11.69 -4.68 14.46
C GLN A 34 -11.35 -3.42 15.27
N LYS A 35 -10.16 -2.85 15.08
CA LYS A 35 -9.76 -1.62 15.78
C LYS A 35 -10.68 -0.44 15.50
N LEU A 36 -11.18 -0.34 14.26
CA LEU A 36 -12.13 0.70 13.89
C LEU A 36 -13.47 0.48 14.57
N ALA A 37 -13.96 -0.77 14.57
CA ALA A 37 -15.19 -1.14 15.27
C ALA A 37 -15.09 -0.81 16.77
N ASP A 38 -13.98 -1.18 17.43
CA ASP A 38 -13.74 -0.87 18.84
C ASP A 38 -13.73 0.65 19.11
N ALA A 39 -13.12 1.43 18.21
CA ALA A 39 -13.07 2.89 18.34
C ALA A 39 -14.44 3.55 18.15
N ILE A 40 -15.29 3.00 17.28
CA ILE A 40 -16.67 3.48 17.08
C ILE A 40 -17.51 3.19 18.32
N GLY A 41 -17.43 1.97 18.88
CA GLY A 41 -18.11 1.64 20.14
C GLY A 41 -17.70 2.54 21.30
N ALA A 42 -16.39 2.81 21.45
CA ALA A 42 -15.91 3.74 22.47
C ALA A 42 -16.43 5.19 22.26
N ALA A 43 -16.66 5.59 21.00
CA ALA A 43 -17.26 6.89 20.70
C ALA A 43 -18.76 6.93 21.04
N GLU A 44 -19.49 5.82 20.83
CA GLU A 44 -20.89 5.67 21.23
C GLU A 44 -21.06 5.73 22.76
N ASP A 45 -20.18 5.05 23.50
CA ASP A 45 -20.14 5.12 24.97
C ASP A 45 -19.89 6.55 25.46
N ALA A 46 -18.91 7.23 24.87
CA ALA A 46 -18.59 8.62 25.20
C ALA A 46 -19.75 9.57 24.87
N ALA A 47 -20.39 9.39 23.71
CA ALA A 47 -21.54 10.18 23.30
C ALA A 47 -22.72 9.99 24.27
N THR A 48 -22.93 8.77 24.77
CA THR A 48 -23.93 8.47 25.78
C THR A 48 -23.67 9.24 27.08
N GLN A 49 -22.43 9.19 27.59
CA GLN A 49 -22.05 9.96 28.79
C GLN A 49 -22.19 11.48 28.59
N MET A 50 -21.77 12.00 27.43
CA MET A 50 -21.94 13.43 27.12
C MET A 50 -23.41 13.83 27.06
N ASN A 51 -24.27 12.98 26.49
CA ASN A 51 -25.71 13.23 26.44
C ASN A 51 -26.35 13.24 27.84
N GLU A 52 -25.93 12.35 28.73
CA GLU A 52 -26.38 12.36 30.13
C GLU A 52 -25.97 13.65 30.86
N LEU A 53 -24.72 14.09 30.67
CA LEU A 53 -24.24 15.35 31.24
C LEU A 53 -25.01 16.56 30.69
N ASN A 54 -25.26 16.57 29.37
CA ASN A 54 -26.05 17.58 28.71
C ASN A 54 -27.45 17.69 29.32
N GLN A 55 -28.11 16.55 29.54
CA GLN A 55 -29.44 16.49 30.16
C GLN A 55 -29.41 16.94 31.63
N LEU A 56 -28.40 16.50 32.40
CA LEU A 56 -28.29 16.80 33.83
C LEU A 56 -28.06 18.29 34.10
N TYR A 57 -27.24 18.93 33.28
CA TYR A 57 -26.86 20.34 33.45
C TYR A 57 -27.59 21.29 32.49
N ASN A 58 -28.53 20.77 31.70
CA ASN A 58 -29.28 21.52 30.68
C ASN A 58 -28.36 22.31 29.72
N VAL A 59 -27.30 21.65 29.27
CA VAL A 59 -26.34 22.17 28.29
C VAL A 59 -26.47 21.37 26.99
N ASP A 60 -26.21 22.00 25.84
CA ASP A 60 -26.29 21.35 24.53
C ASP A 60 -24.91 21.36 23.85
N VAL A 61 -24.11 20.37 24.20
CA VAL A 61 -22.77 20.15 23.62
C VAL A 61 -22.82 18.97 22.65
N SER A 62 -22.20 19.10 21.48
CA SER A 62 -22.10 18.00 20.52
C SER A 62 -21.51 16.74 21.18
N THR A 63 -22.24 15.64 21.13
CA THR A 63 -21.85 14.35 21.74
C THR A 63 -20.80 13.63 20.91
N TYR A 64 -20.69 13.95 19.62
CA TYR A 64 -19.70 13.40 18.71
C TYR A 64 -18.76 14.46 18.15
N THR A 65 -17.56 14.01 17.78
CA THR A 65 -16.69 14.74 16.85
C THR A 65 -17.12 14.49 15.41
N LEU A 66 -16.72 15.37 14.47
CA LEU A 66 -17.05 15.24 13.05
C LEU A 66 -16.68 13.87 12.46
N LEU A 67 -15.48 13.36 12.78
CA LEU A 67 -15.01 12.08 12.25
C LEU A 67 -15.83 10.91 12.82
N THR A 68 -16.03 10.88 14.14
CA THR A 68 -16.78 9.80 14.79
C THR A 68 -18.25 9.82 14.37
N GLN A 69 -18.83 11.00 14.16
CA GLN A 69 -20.20 11.11 13.65
C GLN A 69 -20.31 10.58 12.21
N ALA A 70 -19.35 10.92 11.34
CA ALA A 70 -19.32 10.40 9.97
C ALA A 70 -19.12 8.88 9.92
N LEU A 71 -18.25 8.34 10.79
CA LEU A 71 -18.01 6.90 10.88
C LEU A 71 -19.22 6.16 11.42
N HIS A 72 -19.83 6.64 12.51
CA HIS A 72 -21.05 6.08 13.05
C HIS A 72 -22.18 6.05 12.01
N ALA A 73 -22.38 7.15 11.26
CA ALA A 73 -23.45 7.26 10.28
C ALA A 73 -23.29 6.32 9.06
N ASN A 74 -22.05 5.99 8.67
CA ASN A 74 -21.77 5.21 7.45
C ASN A 74 -21.28 3.79 7.71
N SER A 75 -20.83 3.49 8.93
CA SER A 75 -20.06 2.30 9.25
C SER A 75 -20.17 1.95 10.73
N GLY A 76 -21.40 1.84 11.24
CA GLY A 76 -21.66 1.47 12.62
C GLY A 76 -20.89 0.21 13.04
N GLN A 77 -20.53 0.13 14.33
CA GLN A 77 -19.70 -0.96 14.86
C GLN A 77 -20.23 -2.34 14.46
N GLU A 78 -21.55 -2.54 14.57
CA GLU A 78 -22.23 -3.78 14.22
C GLU A 78 -22.01 -4.17 12.75
N VAL A 79 -22.12 -3.22 11.82
CA VAL A 79 -21.93 -3.47 10.38
C VAL A 79 -20.51 -3.96 10.09
N LEU A 80 -19.51 -3.38 10.75
CA LEU A 80 -18.12 -3.80 10.59
C LEU A 80 -17.87 -5.19 11.16
N LEU A 81 -18.48 -5.51 12.31
CA LEU A 81 -18.37 -6.83 12.94
C LEU A 81 -19.12 -7.91 12.13
N ASP A 82 -20.28 -7.57 11.56
CA ASP A 82 -21.05 -8.46 10.69
C ASP A 82 -20.25 -8.83 9.45
N HIS A 83 -19.61 -7.87 8.79
CA HIS A 83 -18.73 -8.15 7.65
C HIS A 83 -17.55 -9.04 8.03
N LEU A 84 -16.99 -8.90 9.24
CA LEU A 84 -15.94 -9.78 9.72
C LEU A 84 -16.46 -11.19 10.00
N ALA A 85 -17.66 -11.33 10.56
CA ALA A 85 -18.29 -12.60 10.89
C ALA A 85 -18.69 -13.40 9.65
N GLN A 86 -19.12 -12.72 8.58
CA GLN A 86 -19.50 -13.33 7.31
C GLN A 86 -18.30 -13.88 6.51
N SER A 87 -17.08 -13.48 6.83
CA SER A 87 -15.88 -13.88 6.09
C SER A 87 -15.02 -14.84 6.91
N THR A 88 -14.95 -16.13 6.54
CA THR A 88 -14.06 -17.07 7.24
C THR A 88 -12.60 -16.94 6.78
N PRO A 89 -11.63 -16.87 7.71
CA PRO A 89 -10.22 -16.86 7.35
C PRO A 89 -9.83 -18.14 6.60
N GLY A 90 -9.30 -18.01 5.39
CA GLY A 90 -8.75 -19.14 4.64
C GLY A 90 -9.75 -19.93 3.78
N GLU A 91 -10.95 -19.41 3.53
CA GLU A 91 -11.96 -20.01 2.63
C GLU A 91 -11.50 -20.12 1.16
N GLU A 92 -10.34 -19.55 0.83
CA GLU A 92 -9.74 -19.58 -0.49
C GLU A 92 -8.97 -20.88 -0.72
N LEU A 93 -9.69 -21.95 -1.07
CA LEU A 93 -9.08 -23.18 -1.53
C LEU A 93 -8.25 -22.93 -2.80
N VAL A 94 -6.93 -22.87 -2.69
CA VAL A 94 -6.05 -22.80 -3.85
C VAL A 94 -5.89 -24.21 -4.43
N ILE A 95 -6.76 -24.56 -5.37
CA ILE A 95 -6.58 -25.75 -6.21
C ILE A 95 -5.44 -25.45 -7.20
N PHE A 96 -4.23 -25.91 -6.88
CA PHE A 96 -3.13 -25.87 -7.83
C PHE A 96 -3.34 -26.93 -8.92
N ASN A 97 -4.04 -26.55 -9.99
CA ASN A 97 -4.03 -27.34 -11.21
C ASN A 97 -2.61 -27.42 -11.78
N GLN A 98 -2.25 -28.58 -12.35
CA GLN A 98 -1.00 -28.72 -13.07
C GLN A 98 -1.00 -27.76 -14.27
N ILE A 99 0.11 -27.03 -14.43
CA ILE A 99 0.22 -26.06 -15.51
C ILE A 99 0.97 -26.70 -16.65
N PRO A 100 0.40 -26.72 -17.87
CA PRO A 100 1.10 -27.23 -19.04
C PRO A 100 2.41 -26.47 -19.25
N ASN A 101 3.35 -27.07 -19.96
CA ASN A 101 4.63 -26.43 -20.31
C ASN A 101 4.39 -25.28 -21.31
N GLY A 102 3.96 -24.13 -20.79
CA GLY A 102 3.88 -22.88 -21.54
C GLY A 102 5.27 -22.39 -21.94
N ASN A 103 5.34 -21.61 -23.03
CA ASN A 103 6.59 -21.06 -23.57
C ASN A 103 7.69 -22.11 -23.82
N GLY A 104 7.31 -23.34 -24.19
CA GLY A 104 8.25 -24.45 -24.39
C GLY A 104 9.00 -24.89 -23.12
N GLY A 105 8.54 -24.48 -21.93
CA GLY A 105 9.21 -24.73 -20.65
C GLY A 105 10.30 -23.71 -20.30
N LEU A 106 10.55 -22.72 -21.15
CA LEU A 106 11.52 -21.64 -20.92
C LEU A 106 11.02 -20.65 -19.85
N PRO A 107 11.91 -20.14 -18.98
CA PRO A 107 11.53 -19.16 -17.97
C PRO A 107 11.06 -17.84 -18.60
N LEU A 108 10.12 -17.17 -17.95
CA LEU A 108 9.72 -15.81 -18.29
C LEU A 108 10.74 -14.80 -17.76
N PRO A 109 10.82 -13.58 -18.34
CA PRO A 109 11.65 -12.50 -17.82
C PRO A 109 11.34 -12.19 -16.35
N SER A 110 12.36 -11.77 -15.60
CA SER A 110 12.19 -11.32 -14.21
C SER A 110 11.19 -10.17 -14.12
N ASN A 111 10.30 -10.19 -13.12
CA ASN A 111 9.30 -9.16 -12.91
C ASN A 111 9.27 -8.67 -11.45
N PRO A 112 9.42 -7.36 -11.22
CA PRO A 112 9.53 -6.78 -9.87
C PRO A 112 8.26 -6.92 -9.03
N LEU A 113 7.08 -7.12 -9.64
CA LEU A 113 5.83 -7.42 -8.93
C LEU A 113 5.97 -8.68 -8.06
N PHE A 114 6.78 -9.64 -8.51
CA PHE A 114 7.07 -10.86 -7.77
C PHE A 114 8.37 -10.74 -6.96
N GLY A 115 8.87 -9.52 -6.77
CA GLY A 115 10.12 -9.15 -6.08
C GLY A 115 11.35 -9.85 -6.66
N GLU A 116 11.36 -10.03 -7.97
CA GLU A 116 12.51 -10.52 -8.73
C GLU A 116 13.32 -9.29 -9.17
N ALA A 117 14.64 -9.32 -8.97
CA ALA A 117 15.51 -8.24 -9.42
C ALA A 117 15.52 -8.19 -10.96
N VAL A 118 15.18 -7.03 -11.52
CA VAL A 118 15.40 -6.76 -12.95
C VAL A 118 16.84 -6.29 -13.06
N ALA A 119 17.68 -7.04 -13.78
CA ALA A 119 19.03 -6.59 -14.09
C ALA A 119 18.92 -5.37 -15.01
N THR A 120 19.07 -4.16 -14.46
CA THR A 120 19.43 -2.99 -15.26
C THR A 120 20.88 -3.20 -15.71
N PRO A 121 21.18 -3.08 -17.02
CA PRO A 121 22.57 -3.11 -17.45
C PRO A 121 23.33 -1.97 -16.73
N PRO A 122 24.56 -2.19 -16.28
CA PRO A 122 25.32 -1.14 -15.61
C PRO A 122 25.44 0.06 -16.55
N ILE A 123 25.09 1.24 -16.06
CA ILE A 123 25.44 2.50 -16.71
C ILE A 123 26.96 2.56 -16.69
N VAL A 124 27.58 2.27 -17.84
CA VAL A 124 29.00 2.51 -18.04
C VAL A 124 29.16 4.03 -18.05
N GLN A 125 29.62 4.61 -16.94
CA GLN A 125 30.15 5.97 -16.94
C GLN A 125 31.33 5.95 -17.92
N GLN A 126 31.17 6.56 -19.09
CA GLN A 126 32.32 6.87 -19.94
C GLN A 126 33.22 7.83 -19.16
N PRO A 127 34.53 7.58 -19.07
CA PRO A 127 35.43 8.50 -18.39
C PRO A 127 35.43 9.84 -19.13
N ASP A 128 35.25 10.92 -18.38
CA ASP A 128 35.44 12.29 -18.85
C ASP A 128 36.86 12.44 -19.38
N MET A 129 37.00 12.36 -20.70
CA MET A 129 38.23 12.80 -21.36
C MET A 129 38.25 14.32 -21.33
N ALA A 130 39.00 14.84 -20.35
CA ALA A 130 39.48 16.21 -20.32
C ALA A 130 40.02 16.63 -21.69
N GLN A 131 39.41 17.67 -22.27
CA GLN A 131 40.02 18.45 -23.34
C GLN A 131 40.22 19.87 -22.81
N SER A 132 41.47 20.15 -22.44
CA SER A 132 42.00 21.49 -22.21
C SER A 132 42.19 22.25 -23.53
N ALA A 133 42.18 23.58 -23.41
CA ALA A 133 42.48 24.66 -24.38
C ALA A 133 41.20 25.31 -24.97
N ALA A 134 40.97 26.62 -24.87
CA ALA A 134 41.87 27.74 -24.64
C ALA A 134 41.23 28.86 -23.82
N ALA A 135 42.05 29.52 -23.01
CA ALA A 135 41.71 30.73 -22.28
C ALA A 135 41.38 31.88 -23.25
N SER A 136 40.30 32.61 -22.97
CA SER A 136 40.10 33.99 -23.42
C SER A 136 39.59 34.79 -22.21
N PRO A 137 40.16 35.97 -21.91
CA PRO A 137 39.92 36.69 -20.66
C PRO A 137 38.51 37.30 -20.58
N PRO A 138 38.00 37.54 -19.35
CA PRO A 138 36.67 38.11 -19.16
C PRO A 138 36.61 39.57 -19.62
N GLN A 139 35.65 39.91 -20.48
CA GLN A 139 35.27 41.29 -20.69
C GLN A 139 34.52 41.80 -19.46
N ILE A 140 35.09 42.81 -18.81
CA ILE A 140 34.45 43.61 -17.76
C ILE A 140 33.33 44.41 -18.44
N ILE A 141 32.08 44.12 -18.08
CA ILE A 141 30.95 44.99 -18.41
C ILE A 141 30.74 45.90 -17.21
N GLU A 142 31.22 47.13 -17.34
CA GLU A 142 31.00 48.24 -16.42
C GLU A 142 29.49 48.56 -16.40
N ARG A 143 28.87 48.50 -15.22
CA ARG A 143 27.48 48.91 -15.03
C ARG A 143 27.47 50.43 -14.87
N GLU A 144 27.02 51.14 -15.91
CA GLU A 144 26.68 52.56 -15.79
C GLU A 144 25.34 52.69 -15.03
N GLN A 145 25.43 53.18 -13.80
CA GLN A 145 24.29 53.78 -13.09
C GLN A 145 23.89 55.06 -13.80
N VAL A 146 22.62 55.19 -14.14
CA VAL A 146 21.99 56.50 -14.34
C VAL A 146 20.72 56.54 -13.49
N ASP A 147 20.86 57.17 -12.32
CA ASP A 147 19.77 57.76 -11.57
C ASP A 147 19.29 59.01 -12.32
N SER A 148 17.98 59.10 -12.57
CA SER A 148 17.11 60.29 -12.38
C SER A 148 15.69 60.00 -12.86
#